data_AF-A0A7Y0L3C9-F1
#
_entry.id   AF-A0A7Y0L3C9-F1
#
_cell.length_a   1.000
_cell.length_b   1.000
_cell.length_c   1.000
_cell.angle_alpha   90.00
_cell.angle_beta   90.00
_cell.angle_gamma   90.00
#
_symmetry.space_group_name_H-M   'P 1'
#
loop_
_entity.id
_entity.type
_entity.pdbx_description
1 polymer ?
#
loop_
_entity_poly.entity_id
_entity_poly.type
_entity_poly.pdbx_seq_one_letter_code
_entity_poly.pdbx_strand_id
1 'polypeptide(L)'
;MITNEELERWQALCDAATPGPWSWDGLDLVGGQEPNKSVIPRVAPDAYGEWYANWAKDDVRFVATARDAMPALIAEVRRLRGQQAQIQAVLRDRDDANPFATIQAILDDNEEVPHD
;
A
#
# COMPACT_ATOMS: atom_id res chain seq x y z
N MET A 1 -1.33 13.14 -1.61
CA MET A 1 -0.62 12.02 -0.98
C MET A 1 -1.68 11.05 -0.50
N ILE A 2 -1.53 9.75 -0.71
CA ILE A 2 -2.49 8.76 -0.19
C ILE A 2 -2.48 8.85 1.35
N THR A 3 -3.60 8.95 2.03
CA THR A 3 -3.65 9.03 3.50
C THR A 3 -3.61 7.63 4.15
N ASN A 4 -3.54 7.54 5.49
CA ASN A 4 -3.71 6.24 6.16
C ASN A 4 -5.16 5.76 6.09
N GLU A 5 -6.11 6.67 6.26
CA GLU A 5 -7.55 6.40 6.11
C GLU A 5 -7.89 5.85 4.71
N GLU A 6 -7.27 6.40 3.66
CA GLU A 6 -7.45 5.89 2.29
C GLU A 6 -6.90 4.47 2.13
N LEU A 7 -5.75 4.15 2.72
CA LEU A 7 -5.18 2.79 2.70
C LEU A 7 -6.04 1.80 3.49
N GLU A 8 -6.58 2.22 4.64
CA GLU A 8 -7.50 1.39 5.44
C GLU A 8 -8.79 1.11 4.67
N ARG A 9 -9.36 2.14 4.03
CA ARG A 9 -10.53 1.99 3.16
C ARG A 9 -10.25 1.03 2.01
N TRP A 10 -9.09 1.11 1.35
CA TRP A 10 -8.74 0.19 0.27
C TRP A 10 -8.47 -1.23 0.75
N GLN A 11 -7.85 -1.39 1.93
CA GLN A 11 -7.67 -2.69 2.55
C GLN A 11 -9.03 -3.33 2.86
N ALA A 12 -9.97 -2.59 3.45
CA ALA A 12 -11.31 -3.10 3.72
C ALA A 12 -12.05 -3.53 2.45
N LEU A 13 -11.87 -2.81 1.34
CA LEU A 13 -12.40 -3.23 0.03
C LEU A 13 -11.76 -4.53 -0.48
N CYS A 14 -10.45 -4.72 -0.27
CA CYS A 14 -9.75 -5.95 -0.63
C CYS A 14 -10.22 -7.13 0.25
N ASP A 15 -10.36 -6.91 1.56
CA ASP A 15 -10.76 -7.94 2.51
C ASP A 15 -12.22 -8.39 2.30
N ALA A 16 -13.09 -7.47 1.88
CA ALA A 16 -14.48 -7.76 1.54
C ALA A 16 -14.66 -8.38 0.14
N ALA A 17 -13.62 -8.38 -0.70
CA ALA A 17 -13.69 -8.98 -2.03
C ALA A 17 -13.66 -10.52 -1.96
N THR A 18 -14.27 -11.19 -2.94
CA THR A 18 -14.19 -12.65 -3.05
C THR A 18 -12.72 -13.08 -3.14
N PRO A 19 -12.29 -14.10 -2.37
CA PRO A 19 -10.94 -14.65 -2.48
C PRO A 19 -10.64 -15.17 -3.90
N GLY A 20 -9.44 -14.87 -4.39
CA GLY A 20 -8.94 -15.41 -5.66
C GLY A 20 -8.58 -16.91 -5.58
N PRO A 21 -7.98 -17.48 -6.63
CA PRO A 21 -7.54 -16.82 -7.85
C PRO A 21 -8.72 -16.42 -8.75
N TRP A 22 -8.55 -15.29 -9.43
CA TRP A 22 -9.49 -14.78 -10.42
C TRP A 22 -9.01 -15.16 -11.82
N SER A 23 -9.86 -15.80 -12.61
CA SER A 23 -9.54 -16.19 -13.98
C SER A 23 -10.60 -15.69 -14.95
N TRP A 24 -10.22 -15.55 -16.22
CA TRP A 24 -11.12 -15.23 -17.32
C TRP A 24 -11.25 -16.46 -18.21
N ASP A 25 -12.48 -16.89 -18.50
CA ASP A 25 -12.76 -18.10 -19.29
C ASP A 25 -13.12 -17.82 -20.76
N GLY A 26 -13.12 -16.54 -21.17
CA GLY A 26 -13.52 -16.14 -22.52
C GLY A 26 -14.84 -15.35 -22.56
N LEU A 27 -15.72 -15.55 -21.58
CA LEU A 27 -17.05 -14.95 -21.53
C LEU A 27 -17.29 -14.18 -20.21
N ASP A 28 -16.70 -14.61 -19.10
CA ASP A 28 -16.96 -14.05 -17.77
C ASP A 28 -15.70 -13.97 -16.86
N LEU A 29 -15.76 -13.13 -15.82
CA LEU A 29 -14.83 -13.20 -14.68
C LEU A 29 -15.24 -14.36 -13.77
N VAL A 30 -14.32 -15.29 -13.53
CA VAL A 30 -14.51 -16.42 -12.63
C VAL A 30 -13.68 -16.19 -11.37
N GLY A 31 -14.32 -16.07 -10.21
CA GLY A 31 -13.66 -15.93 -8.92
C GLY A 31 -14.08 -16.99 -7.90
N GLY A 32 -13.10 -17.58 -7.23
CA GLY A 32 -13.29 -18.42 -6.05
C GLY A 32 -13.68 -19.86 -6.35
N GLN A 33 -12.82 -20.80 -5.94
CA GLN A 33 -13.12 -22.23 -5.91
C GLN A 33 -14.15 -22.53 -4.80
N GLU A 34 -15.43 -22.70 -5.16
CA GLU A 34 -16.26 -23.70 -4.48
C GLU A 34 -16.52 -24.85 -5.47
N PRO A 35 -16.35 -26.13 -5.08
CA PRO A 35 -16.42 -27.26 -6.00
C PRO A 35 -17.71 -27.38 -6.81
N ASN A 36 -18.78 -26.69 -6.39
CA ASN A 36 -20.10 -26.74 -7.02
C ASN A 36 -20.79 -25.35 -7.15
N LYS A 37 -20.07 -24.25 -6.92
CA LYS A 37 -20.62 -22.89 -7.06
C LYS A 37 -19.54 -21.95 -7.57
N SER A 38 -19.47 -21.83 -8.89
CA SER A 38 -18.72 -20.73 -9.50
C SER A 38 -19.44 -19.43 -9.13
N VAL A 39 -18.88 -18.64 -8.21
CA VAL A 39 -19.35 -17.27 -8.02
C VAL A 39 -18.77 -16.48 -9.18
N ILE A 40 -19.55 -16.37 -10.25
CA ILE A 40 -19.21 -15.60 -11.44
C ILE A 40 -19.69 -14.18 -11.20
N PRO A 41 -18.87 -13.21 -10.75
CA PRO A 41 -19.26 -11.82 -10.93
C PRO A 41 -19.25 -11.55 -12.43
N ARG A 42 -20.45 -11.56 -13.02
CA ARG A 42 -20.66 -10.93 -14.32
C ARG A 42 -20.20 -9.49 -14.17
N VAL A 43 -19.07 -9.16 -14.80
CA VAL A 43 -18.87 -7.79 -15.27
C VAL A 43 -19.96 -7.64 -16.31
N ALA A 44 -21.09 -7.08 -15.91
CA ALA A 44 -22.28 -7.03 -16.74
C ALA A 44 -21.87 -6.55 -18.14
N PRO A 45 -22.03 -7.36 -19.21
CA PRO A 45 -22.41 -6.74 -20.45
C PRO A 45 -23.72 -6.05 -20.10
N ASP A 46 -23.73 -4.75 -20.26
CA ASP A 46 -24.94 -3.98 -20.39
C ASP A 46 -26.01 -4.74 -21.19
N ALA A 47 -27.25 -4.34 -21.01
CA ALA A 47 -28.44 -4.88 -21.64
C ALA A 47 -28.46 -4.77 -23.21
N TYR A 48 -27.30 -4.70 -23.87
CA TYR A 48 -27.07 -4.44 -25.28
C TYR A 48 -26.06 -5.48 -25.84
N GLY A 49 -26.59 -6.65 -26.21
CA GLY A 49 -25.83 -7.86 -26.54
C GLY A 49 -24.74 -7.77 -27.62
N GLU A 50 -23.91 -8.82 -27.67
CA GLU A 50 -22.86 -9.25 -28.63
C GLU A 50 -21.85 -8.23 -29.20
N TRP A 51 -22.19 -6.96 -29.36
CA TRP A 51 -21.36 -5.95 -30.02
C TRP A 51 -20.28 -5.33 -29.13
N TYR A 52 -20.40 -5.44 -27.80
CA TYR A 52 -19.40 -4.96 -26.81
C TYR A 52 -18.39 -6.03 -26.35
N ALA A 53 -18.50 -7.26 -26.86
CA ALA A 53 -17.71 -8.41 -26.39
C ALA A 53 -16.18 -8.30 -26.59
N ASN A 54 -15.69 -7.32 -27.35
CA ASN A 54 -14.27 -7.15 -27.63
C ASN A 54 -13.55 -6.12 -26.73
N TRP A 55 -14.25 -5.14 -26.14
CA TRP A 55 -13.63 -4.20 -25.18
C TRP A 55 -13.57 -4.79 -23.76
N ALA A 56 -14.44 -5.76 -23.46
CA ALA A 56 -14.51 -6.36 -22.13
C ALA A 56 -13.30 -7.24 -21.75
N LYS A 57 -12.54 -7.79 -22.72
CA LYS A 57 -11.52 -8.83 -22.43
C LYS A 57 -10.29 -8.29 -21.71
N ASP A 58 -9.73 -7.20 -22.22
CA ASP A 58 -8.55 -6.58 -21.62
C ASP A 58 -8.90 -5.91 -20.28
N ASP A 59 -10.08 -5.28 -20.19
CA ASP A 59 -10.59 -4.69 -18.95
C ASP A 59 -10.82 -5.76 -17.86
N VAL A 60 -11.39 -6.91 -18.24
CA VAL A 60 -11.60 -8.05 -17.34
C VAL A 60 -10.26 -8.60 -16.84
N ARG A 61 -9.29 -8.79 -17.74
CA ARG A 61 -7.95 -9.24 -17.36
C ARG A 61 -7.26 -8.23 -16.45
N PHE A 62 -7.41 -6.94 -16.72
CA PHE A 62 -6.89 -5.87 -15.87
C PHE A 62 -7.50 -5.93 -14.48
N VAL A 63 -8.83 -6.03 -14.36
CA VAL A 63 -9.52 -6.12 -13.07
C VAL A 63 -9.10 -7.36 -12.29
N ALA A 64 -9.01 -8.53 -12.92
CA ALA A 64 -8.53 -9.75 -12.26
C ALA A 64 -7.10 -9.55 -11.71
N THR A 65 -6.19 -9.04 -12.54
CA THR A 65 -4.81 -8.77 -12.15
C THR A 65 -4.72 -7.72 -11.04
N ALA A 66 -5.55 -6.67 -11.12
CA ALA A 66 -5.61 -5.62 -10.11
C ALA A 66 -6.09 -6.15 -8.76
N ARG A 67 -7.07 -7.07 -8.74
CA ARG A 67 -7.54 -7.69 -7.48
C ARG A 67 -6.44 -8.48 -6.78
N ASP A 68 -5.60 -9.17 -7.53
CA ASP A 68 -4.46 -9.90 -6.97
C ASP A 68 -3.32 -8.96 -6.54
N ALA A 69 -3.07 -7.88 -7.31
CA ALA A 69 -1.97 -6.96 -7.05
C ALA A 69 -2.26 -5.93 -5.94
N MET A 70 -3.50 -5.48 -5.78
CA MET A 70 -3.86 -4.39 -4.86
C MET A 70 -3.48 -4.65 -3.39
N PRO A 71 -3.73 -5.85 -2.81
CA PRO A 71 -3.28 -6.15 -1.44
C PRO A 71 -1.75 -6.02 -1.29
N ALA A 72 -0.99 -6.49 -2.28
CA ALA A 72 0.48 -6.39 -2.27
C ALA A 72 0.95 -4.94 -2.38
N LEU A 73 0.30 -4.12 -3.21
CA LEU A 73 0.60 -2.68 -3.32
C LEU A 73 0.30 -1.94 -2.02
N ILE A 74 -0.81 -2.24 -1.35
CA ILE A 74 -1.15 -1.65 -0.04
C ILE A 74 -0.09 -2.02 1.00
N ALA A 75 0.32 -3.29 1.05
CA ALA A 75 1.38 -3.75 1.94
C ALA A 75 2.71 -3.03 1.67
N GLU A 76 3.06 -2.85 0.41
CA GLU A 76 4.28 -2.17 0.00
C GLU A 76 4.30 -0.68 0.38
N VAL A 77 3.18 0.03 0.20
CA VAL A 77 3.06 1.43 0.65
C VAL A 77 3.24 1.53 2.16
N ARG A 78 2.64 0.62 2.95
CA ARG A 78 2.83 0.58 4.40
C ARG A 78 4.29 0.34 4.77
N ARG A 79 4.96 -0.61 4.09
CA ARG A 79 6.37 -0.92 4.29
C ARG A 79 7.26 0.30 4.04
N LEU A 80 7.07 0.98 2.90
CA LEU A 80 7.85 2.16 2.52
C LEU A 80 7.64 3.32 3.51
N ARG A 81 6.41 3.53 4.00
CA ARG A 81 6.14 4.53 5.05
C ARG A 81 6.84 4.19 6.36
N GLY A 82 6.87 2.92 6.74
CA GLY A 82 7.61 2.45 7.92
C GLY A 82 9.10 2.75 7.79
N GLN A 83 9.69 2.48 6.62
CA GLN A 83 11.09 2.82 6.34
C GLN A 83 11.35 4.32 6.37
N GLN A 84 10.46 5.13 5.80
CA GLN A 84 10.59 6.59 5.83
C GLN A 84 10.54 7.12 7.27
N ALA A 85 9.61 6.62 8.10
CA ALA A 85 9.53 7.00 9.51
C ALA A 85 10.80 6.61 10.29
N GLN A 86 11.35 5.42 10.02
CA GLN A 86 12.61 4.97 10.64
C GLN A 86 13.79 5.85 10.24
N ILE A 87 13.92 6.18 8.95
CA ILE A 87 14.99 7.06 8.46
C ILE A 87 14.87 8.45 9.09
N GLN A 88 13.66 9.01 9.15
CA GLN A 88 13.40 10.31 9.76
C GLN A 88 13.74 10.31 11.26
N ALA A 89 13.44 9.23 11.98
CA ALA A 89 13.84 9.09 13.38
C ALA A 89 15.37 9.07 13.54
N VAL A 90 16.08 8.29 12.72
CA VAL A 90 17.56 8.25 12.75
C VAL A 90 18.18 9.61 12.45
N LEU A 91 17.65 10.33 11.46
CA LEU A 91 18.14 11.67 11.13
C LEU A 91 17.89 12.65 12.26
N ARG A 92 16.69 12.63 12.85
CA ARG A 92 16.34 13.47 14.01
C ARG A 92 17.23 13.18 15.21
N ASP A 93 17.42 11.91 15.58
CA ASP A 93 18.30 11.53 16.69
C ASP A 93 19.74 12.01 16.46
N ARG A 94 20.18 12.05 15.20
CA ARG A 94 21.51 12.55 14.81
C ARG A 94 21.63 14.06 14.86
N ASP A 95 20.57 14.78 14.51
CA ASP A 95 20.50 16.24 14.62
C ASP A 95 20.37 16.69 16.09
N ASP A 96 19.60 15.95 16.89
CA ASP A 96 19.44 16.17 18.34
C ASP A 96 20.74 15.85 19.10
N ALA A 97 21.51 14.87 18.64
CA ALA A 97 22.89 14.67 19.04
C ALA A 97 23.79 15.76 18.43
N ASN A 98 23.64 17.01 18.87
CA ASN A 98 24.51 18.10 18.44
C ASN A 98 25.88 18.00 19.16
N PRO A 99 26.93 17.49 18.48
CA PRO A 99 28.23 17.37 19.12
C PRO A 99 28.82 18.74 19.47
N PHE A 100 28.43 19.81 18.76
CA PHE A 100 28.87 21.16 19.08
C PHE A 100 28.23 21.70 20.35
N ALA A 101 26.98 21.36 20.65
CA ALA A 101 26.36 21.73 21.93
C ALA A 101 27.05 21.01 23.10
N THR A 102 27.46 19.75 22.89
CA THR A 102 28.22 18.98 23.88
C THR A 102 29.62 19.56 24.09
N ILE A 103 30.31 19.92 23.00
CA ILE A 103 31.63 20.56 23.06
C ILE A 103 31.54 21.95 23.70
N GLN A 104 30.52 22.74 23.36
CA GLN A 104 30.31 24.07 23.93
C GLN A 104 30.07 24.00 25.45
N ALA A 105 29.22 23.08 25.91
CA ALA A 105 29.01 22.87 27.35
C ALA A 105 30.30 22.48 28.09
N ILE A 106 31.15 21.64 27.49
CA ILE A 106 32.47 21.28 28.06
C ILE A 106 33.41 22.49 28.09
N LEU A 107 33.38 23.35 27.07
CA LEU A 107 34.21 24.55 27.04
C LEU A 107 33.75 25.58 28.08
N ASP A 108 32.43 25.78 28.18
CA ASP A 108 31.82 26.70 29.15
C ASP A 108 32.12 26.26 30.60
N ASP A 109 32.06 24.96 30.91
CA ASP A 109 32.42 24.39 32.22
C ASP A 109 33.92 24.56 32.58
N ASN A 110 34.81 24.71 31.59
CA ASN A 110 36.26 24.87 31.81
C ASN A 110 36.71 26.34 31.95
N GLU A 111 35.89 27.31 31.55
CA GLU A 111 36.20 28.75 31.70
C GLU A 111 35.91 29.29 33.12
N GLU A 112 35.16 28.56 33.96
CA GLU A 112 34.84 28.99 35.32
C GLU A 112 35.95 28.75 36.37
N VAL A 113 37.12 28.23 35.99
CA VAL A 113 38.23 28.03 36.94
C VAL A 113 38.83 29.39 37.32
N PRO A 114 38.68 29.87 38.57
CA PRO A 114 39.25 31.15 38.96
C PRO A 114 40.78 31.04 38.98
N HIS A 115 41.43 31.91 38.22
CA HIS A 115 42.86 32.14 38.37
C HIS A 115 43.09 33.03 39.60
N ASP A 116 43.37 32.40 40.74
CA ASP A 116 43.94 33.03 41.93
C ASP A 116 45.40 33.45 41.72
#